data_AF-A0A954HGQ1-F1
#
_entry.id   AF-A0A954HGQ1-F1
#
_cell.length_a   1.000
_cell.length_b   1.000
_cell.length_c   1.000
_cell.angle_alpha   90.00
_cell.angle_beta   90.00
_cell.angle_gamma   90.00
#
_symmetry.space_group_name_H-M   'P 1'
#
loop_
_entity.id
_entity.type
_entity.pdbx_description
1 polymer ?
#
loop_
_entity_poly.entity_id
_entity_poly.type
_entity_poly.pdbx_seq_one_letter_code
_entity_poly.pdbx_strand_id
1 'polypeptide(L)'
;MGWNKTPNVAQYGQASWDNYVSTTKNTTPQEAMRIAFANPEITFFFFCREYMVLDGPAAKYGPFEPNDAVFFKGEPWYGSAPQCDSYEKNGVSTIYISPSSNTQFRDITCYVLPDGTPAIDVACIFAGNYATNTVPMLRANNNDPPTDKPFNPNIQDVLSQGLVQTLQAKGITVLLTIMNAHTQTGWSQFTDQPTAQSFVDYLNSDVVTPYGLDGIDIDDEYSNGPANNTSLPMVTTLMKQSMPTKLITKALWSDYSVFQSNWQGHSLASNLSYGWEMSYYGGDANSRLGFYAENGMSKNQLCLGFSAEDRFSSQWSTVGPQAKETISQGYGGGMMFAYENQPASLTLMQAMVDGMDGPGSWNKDPNCS
;
A
#
# COMPACT_ATOMS: atom_id res chain seq x y z
N MET A 1 -8.93 6.25 2.54
CA MET A 1 -8.90 4.86 2.06
C MET A 1 -9.91 4.77 0.96
N GLY A 2 -9.45 4.70 -0.29
CA GLY A 2 -10.24 4.57 -1.51
C GLY A 2 -11.29 3.48 -1.41
N TRP A 3 -12.45 3.84 -0.86
CA TRP A 3 -13.61 2.97 -0.71
C TRP A 3 -14.85 3.80 -1.05
N ASN A 4 -15.61 3.34 -2.03
CA ASN A 4 -16.89 3.92 -2.37
C ASN A 4 -17.97 3.30 -1.48
N LYS A 5 -18.58 4.14 -0.64
CA LYS A 5 -19.68 3.73 0.22
C LYS A 5 -21.00 3.79 -0.55
N THR A 6 -21.70 2.67 -0.64
CA THR A 6 -23.09 2.60 -1.11
C THR A 6 -24.02 2.32 0.07
N PRO A 7 -24.94 3.24 0.42
CA PRO A 7 -25.76 3.07 1.61
C PRO A 7 -26.93 2.10 1.41
N ASN A 8 -27.37 1.46 2.51
CA ASN A 8 -28.58 0.64 2.57
C ASN A 8 -28.59 -0.56 1.61
N VAL A 9 -27.43 -1.16 1.38
CA VAL A 9 -27.23 -2.32 0.53
C VAL A 9 -26.28 -3.33 1.17
N ALA A 10 -26.41 -4.59 0.74
CA ALA A 10 -25.51 -5.69 1.05
C ALA A 10 -25.43 -6.62 -0.17
N GLN A 11 -24.53 -7.62 -0.15
CA GLN A 11 -24.52 -8.66 -1.18
C GLN A 11 -25.89 -9.36 -1.23
N TYR A 12 -26.46 -9.48 -2.43
CA TYR A 12 -27.81 -9.98 -2.64
C TYR A 12 -27.93 -11.42 -2.12
N GLY A 13 -28.91 -11.66 -1.24
CA GLY A 13 -29.06 -12.95 -0.56
C GLY A 13 -29.33 -14.14 -1.48
N GLN A 14 -29.91 -13.90 -2.67
CA GLN A 14 -30.18 -14.94 -3.67
C GLN A 14 -29.06 -15.11 -4.71
N ALA A 15 -27.99 -14.31 -4.65
CA ALA A 15 -26.83 -14.48 -5.52
C ALA A 15 -26.01 -15.73 -5.15
N SER A 16 -25.06 -16.12 -6.00
CA SER A 16 -23.98 -17.00 -5.54
C SER A 16 -23.11 -16.26 -4.53
N TRP A 17 -22.65 -16.97 -3.50
CA TRP A 17 -21.75 -16.50 -2.46
C TRP A 17 -20.39 -17.22 -2.53
N ASP A 18 -20.03 -17.78 -3.68
CA ASP A 18 -18.72 -18.41 -3.91
C ASP A 18 -17.56 -17.40 -3.85
N ASN A 19 -17.89 -16.10 -3.92
CA ASN A 19 -16.96 -14.99 -3.75
C ASN A 19 -16.85 -14.50 -2.31
N TYR A 20 -17.54 -15.12 -1.34
CA TYR A 20 -17.35 -14.86 0.08
C TYR A 20 -15.90 -15.18 0.48
N VAL A 21 -15.27 -14.26 1.22
CA VAL A 21 -13.90 -14.41 1.73
C VAL A 21 -13.94 -14.71 3.22
N SER A 22 -14.52 -13.82 4.03
CA SER A 22 -14.55 -13.97 5.49
C SER A 22 -15.57 -13.02 6.13
N THR A 23 -15.82 -13.20 7.43
CA THR A 23 -16.58 -12.26 8.26
C THR A 23 -15.73 -11.87 9.46
N THR A 24 -15.61 -10.58 9.72
CA THR A 24 -15.03 -10.06 10.98
C THR A 24 -16.18 -9.55 11.85
N LYS A 25 -16.22 -10.03 13.09
CA LYS A 25 -17.23 -9.69 14.08
C LYS A 25 -16.77 -8.52 14.93
N ASN A 26 -17.71 -7.69 15.39
CA ASN A 26 -17.44 -6.58 16.33
C ASN A 26 -16.30 -5.65 15.88
N THR A 27 -16.44 -5.09 14.68
CA THR A 27 -15.47 -4.17 14.08
C THR A 27 -16.12 -2.82 13.75
N THR A 28 -15.32 -1.85 13.34
CA THR A 28 -15.77 -0.58 12.76
C THR A 28 -15.62 -0.60 11.24
N PRO A 29 -16.32 0.26 10.48
CA PRO A 29 -16.09 0.41 9.06
C PRO A 29 -14.63 0.73 8.72
N GLN A 30 -13.97 1.55 9.53
CA GLN A 30 -12.57 1.94 9.35
C GLN A 30 -11.63 0.75 9.51
N GLU A 31 -11.81 -0.06 10.56
CA GLU A 31 -11.04 -1.30 10.75
C GLU A 31 -11.31 -2.31 9.64
N ALA A 32 -12.57 -2.46 9.21
CA ALA A 32 -12.93 -3.32 8.09
C ALA A 32 -12.24 -2.90 6.78
N MET A 33 -12.18 -1.59 6.50
CA MET A 33 -11.39 -1.06 5.37
C MET A 33 -9.91 -1.41 5.47
N ARG A 34 -9.32 -1.37 6.68
CA ARG A 34 -7.91 -1.78 6.88
C ARG A 34 -7.69 -3.27 6.67
N ILE A 35 -8.60 -4.11 7.17
CA ILE A 35 -8.56 -5.56 6.96
C ILE A 35 -8.65 -5.87 5.46
N ALA A 36 -9.61 -5.24 4.77
CA ALA A 36 -9.80 -5.39 3.34
C ALA A 36 -8.63 -4.84 2.52
N PHE A 37 -7.99 -3.75 2.99
CA PHE A 37 -6.79 -3.23 2.34
C PHE A 37 -5.59 -4.18 2.52
N ALA A 38 -5.45 -4.83 3.68
CA ALA A 38 -4.37 -5.78 3.94
C ALA A 38 -4.50 -7.10 3.18
N ASN A 39 -5.71 -7.45 2.72
CA ASN A 39 -5.93 -8.59 1.86
C ASN A 39 -6.37 -8.14 0.45
N PRO A 40 -5.47 -8.12 -0.54
CA PRO A 40 -5.78 -7.62 -1.88
C PRO A 40 -6.83 -8.44 -2.63
N GLU A 41 -7.15 -9.67 -2.20
CA GLU A 41 -8.28 -10.42 -2.77
C GLU A 41 -9.63 -9.79 -2.43
N ILE A 42 -9.71 -9.03 -1.34
CA ILE A 42 -10.94 -8.36 -0.92
C ILE A 42 -11.11 -7.09 -1.76
N THR A 43 -12.21 -7.06 -2.52
CA THR A 43 -12.58 -5.96 -3.41
C THR A 43 -13.81 -5.20 -2.90
N PHE A 44 -14.66 -5.83 -2.09
CA PHE A 44 -15.76 -5.15 -1.42
C PHE A 44 -16.17 -5.86 -0.13
N PHE A 45 -16.88 -5.16 0.73
CA PHE A 45 -17.52 -5.71 1.92
C PHE A 45 -18.83 -4.99 2.22
N PHE A 46 -19.71 -5.60 3.00
CA PHE A 46 -20.78 -4.85 3.66
C PHE A 46 -20.59 -4.85 5.17
N PHE A 47 -21.03 -3.78 5.81
CA PHE A 47 -20.99 -3.57 7.25
C PHE A 47 -22.42 -3.48 7.81
N CYS A 48 -22.73 -4.30 8.80
CA CYS A 48 -24.02 -4.35 9.46
C CYS A 48 -24.10 -3.31 10.59
N ARG A 49 -24.96 -2.29 10.44
CA ARG A 49 -25.31 -1.38 11.54
C ARG A 49 -26.33 -1.99 12.50
N GLU A 50 -27.18 -2.86 11.95
CA GLU A 50 -28.25 -3.54 12.66
C GLU A 50 -28.22 -5.04 12.33
N TYR A 51 -28.92 -5.83 13.15
CA TYR A 51 -29.09 -7.26 12.93
C TYR A 51 -29.72 -7.54 11.55
N MET A 52 -29.13 -8.46 10.78
CA MET A 52 -29.60 -8.81 9.46
C MET A 52 -29.66 -10.32 9.26
N VAL A 53 -30.77 -10.78 8.68
CA VAL A 53 -30.92 -12.15 8.17
C VAL A 53 -31.09 -12.06 6.68
N LEU A 54 -30.36 -12.90 5.95
CA LEU A 54 -30.53 -13.07 4.52
C LEU A 54 -31.18 -14.43 4.26
N ASP A 55 -32.15 -14.46 3.35
CA ASP A 55 -32.79 -15.69 2.90
C ASP A 55 -31.99 -16.34 1.75
N GLY A 56 -32.35 -17.58 1.41
CA GLY A 56 -31.79 -18.29 0.25
C GLY A 56 -30.39 -18.85 0.48
N PRO A 57 -29.55 -18.94 -0.57
CA PRO A 57 -28.17 -19.45 -0.47
C PRO A 57 -27.31 -18.74 0.59
N ALA A 58 -27.61 -17.47 0.87
CA ALA A 58 -26.91 -16.66 1.86
C ALA A 58 -27.22 -17.03 3.33
N ALA A 59 -28.33 -17.73 3.59
CA ALA A 59 -28.82 -18.00 4.95
C ALA A 59 -27.79 -18.74 5.84
N LYS A 60 -26.89 -19.52 5.23
CA LYS A 60 -25.83 -20.24 5.94
C LYS A 60 -24.65 -19.37 6.42
N TYR A 61 -24.52 -18.14 5.91
CA TYR A 61 -23.45 -17.22 6.28
C TYR A 61 -23.87 -16.25 7.39
N GLY A 62 -25.18 -16.09 7.60
CA GLY A 62 -25.76 -15.32 8.68
C GLY A 62 -26.28 -16.21 9.84
N PRO A 63 -27.04 -15.64 10.79
CA PRO A 63 -27.38 -14.22 10.88
C PRO A 63 -26.15 -13.32 11.08
N PHE A 64 -26.28 -12.05 10.70
CA PHE A 64 -25.26 -11.03 10.90
C PHE A 64 -25.68 -10.11 12.04
N GLU A 65 -24.77 -9.93 12.98
CA GLU A 65 -24.98 -9.08 14.15
C GLU A 65 -24.58 -7.64 13.83
N PRO A 66 -25.06 -6.64 14.61
CA PRO A 66 -24.50 -5.30 14.55
C PRO A 66 -22.98 -5.33 14.71
N ASN A 67 -22.28 -4.52 13.91
CA ASN A 67 -20.82 -4.41 13.82
C ASN A 67 -20.11 -5.58 13.13
N ASP A 68 -20.82 -6.40 12.37
CA ASP A 68 -20.20 -7.38 11.48
C ASP A 68 -19.77 -6.74 10.15
N ALA A 69 -18.57 -7.08 9.68
CA ALA A 69 -18.11 -6.80 8.33
C ALA A 69 -17.93 -8.10 7.54
N VAL A 70 -18.55 -8.20 6.37
CA VAL A 70 -18.57 -9.41 5.53
C VAL A 70 -17.86 -9.12 4.22
N PHE A 71 -16.76 -9.81 3.97
CA PHE A 71 -15.81 -9.52 2.89
C PHE A 71 -15.97 -10.44 1.70
N PHE A 72 -15.79 -9.87 0.51
CA PHE A 72 -15.98 -10.54 -0.76
C PHE A 72 -14.87 -10.17 -1.76
N LYS A 73 -14.75 -11.01 -2.80
CA LYS A 73 -13.91 -10.76 -3.98
C LYS A 73 -14.75 -10.54 -5.24
N GLY A 74 -14.16 -9.89 -6.24
CA GLY A 74 -14.81 -9.56 -7.51
C GLY A 74 -15.83 -8.42 -7.39
N GLU A 75 -16.83 -8.44 -8.25
CA GLU A 75 -17.84 -7.38 -8.32
C GLU A 75 -19.04 -7.65 -7.39
N PRO A 76 -19.57 -6.62 -6.72
CA PRO A 76 -20.76 -6.77 -5.89
C PRO A 76 -22.01 -6.97 -6.73
N TRP A 77 -22.95 -7.77 -6.20
CA TRP A 77 -24.34 -7.75 -6.65
C TRP A 77 -25.20 -7.28 -5.48
N TYR A 78 -25.56 -6.00 -5.47
CA TYR A 78 -26.30 -5.42 -4.36
C TYR A 78 -27.77 -5.85 -4.31
N GLY A 79 -28.23 -6.20 -3.13
CA GLY A 79 -29.63 -6.25 -2.73
C GLY A 79 -29.93 -5.13 -1.74
N SER A 80 -31.20 -4.74 -1.63
CA SER A 80 -31.63 -3.77 -0.61
C SER A 80 -31.41 -4.35 0.79
N ALA A 81 -30.69 -3.62 1.63
CA ALA A 81 -30.45 -3.96 3.02
C ALA A 81 -30.36 -2.68 3.87
N PRO A 82 -31.49 -2.13 4.32
CA PRO A 82 -31.52 -0.91 5.17
C PRO A 82 -30.68 -1.01 6.45
N GLN A 83 -30.30 -2.21 6.86
CA GLN A 83 -29.45 -2.51 8.01
C GLN A 83 -27.96 -2.35 7.75
N CYS A 84 -27.53 -2.30 6.48
CA CYS A 84 -26.12 -2.37 6.10
C CYS A 84 -25.71 -1.23 5.15
N ASP A 85 -24.40 -0.98 5.07
CA ASP A 85 -23.78 -0.23 3.99
C ASP A 85 -22.74 -1.12 3.32
N SER A 86 -22.62 -1.04 1.99
CA SER A 86 -21.53 -1.67 1.25
C SER A 86 -20.40 -0.68 1.01
N TYR A 87 -19.20 -1.21 0.97
CA TYR A 87 -17.96 -0.50 0.71
C TYR A 87 -17.21 -1.26 -0.38
N GLU A 88 -16.97 -0.59 -1.49
CA GLU A 88 -16.30 -1.14 -2.66
C GLU A 88 -14.95 -0.46 -2.85
N LYS A 89 -13.91 -1.22 -3.10
CA LYS A 89 -12.54 -0.70 -3.22
C LYS A 89 -12.49 0.22 -4.44
N ASN A 90 -12.01 1.42 -4.23
CA ASN A 90 -11.73 2.41 -5.25
C ASN A 90 -10.21 2.49 -5.51
N GLY A 91 -9.80 3.36 -6.44
CA GLY A 91 -8.41 3.66 -6.70
C GLY A 91 -7.65 4.04 -5.43
N VAL A 92 -6.47 3.42 -5.24
CA VAL A 92 -5.56 3.70 -4.14
C VAL A 92 -4.62 4.82 -4.55
N SER A 93 -4.48 5.81 -3.68
CA SER A 93 -3.53 6.91 -3.82
C SER A 93 -2.34 6.72 -2.87
N THR A 94 -1.17 6.46 -3.45
CA THR A 94 0.08 6.23 -2.70
C THR A 94 1.03 7.39 -2.91
N ILE A 95 1.78 7.79 -1.88
CA ILE A 95 2.86 8.78 -2.01
C ILE A 95 4.16 8.28 -1.41
N TYR A 96 5.27 8.68 -2.02
CA TYR A 96 6.60 8.65 -1.40
C TYR A 96 7.00 10.05 -0.99
N ILE A 97 7.45 10.19 0.27
CA ILE A 97 7.99 11.44 0.80
C ILE A 97 9.41 11.18 1.30
N SER A 98 10.39 11.91 0.78
CA SER A 98 11.70 12.04 1.41
C SER A 98 11.65 13.19 2.42
N PRO A 99 11.50 12.93 3.74
CA PRO A 99 11.21 14.00 4.67
C PRO A 99 12.38 14.99 4.79
N SER A 100 12.05 16.27 4.66
CA SER A 100 12.86 17.38 5.18
C SER A 100 12.38 17.82 6.57
N SER A 101 11.11 17.54 6.91
CA SER A 101 10.51 17.76 8.23
C SER A 101 9.29 16.87 8.44
N ASN A 102 8.85 16.70 9.69
CA ASN A 102 7.64 15.95 9.99
C ASN A 102 6.34 16.69 9.62
N THR A 103 6.40 18.01 9.36
CA THR A 103 5.25 18.82 8.92
C THR A 103 4.69 18.31 7.60
N GLN A 104 5.54 17.85 6.68
CA GLN A 104 5.10 17.30 5.39
C GLN A 104 4.12 16.14 5.55
N PHE A 105 4.29 15.33 6.61
CA PHE A 105 3.38 14.23 6.96
C PHE A 105 2.14 14.70 7.75
N ARG A 106 2.18 15.86 8.40
CA ARG A 106 0.96 16.44 9.00
C ARG A 106 0.06 17.03 7.90
N ASP A 107 0.68 17.70 6.93
CA ASP A 107 0.00 18.39 5.85
C ASP A 107 -0.81 17.45 4.95
N ILE A 108 -0.35 16.20 4.76
CA ILE A 108 -1.12 15.23 3.96
C ILE A 108 -2.49 14.92 4.58
N THR A 109 -2.65 15.08 5.90
CA THR A 109 -3.95 14.87 6.56
C THR A 109 -4.97 15.96 6.26
N CYS A 110 -4.52 17.08 5.67
CA CYS A 110 -5.38 18.18 5.26
C CYS A 110 -6.10 17.91 3.93
N TYR A 111 -5.70 16.89 3.17
CA TYR A 111 -6.30 16.60 1.87
C TYR A 111 -7.32 15.48 1.98
N VAL A 112 -8.57 15.78 1.61
CA VAL A 112 -9.73 14.92 1.81
C VAL A 112 -10.55 14.77 0.53
N LEU A 113 -11.24 13.64 0.43
CA LEU A 113 -12.29 13.38 -0.55
C LEU A 113 -13.58 14.13 -0.16
N PRO A 114 -14.59 14.24 -1.06
CA PRO A 114 -15.83 14.95 -0.77
C PRO A 114 -16.62 14.41 0.42
N ASP A 115 -16.41 13.13 0.78
CA ASP A 115 -17.03 12.48 1.94
C ASP A 115 -16.27 12.71 3.26
N GLY A 116 -15.15 13.46 3.22
CA GLY A 116 -14.31 13.79 4.37
C GLY A 116 -13.25 12.73 4.71
N THR A 117 -13.17 11.63 3.96
CA THR A 117 -12.08 10.65 4.12
C THR A 117 -10.77 11.18 3.53
N PRO A 118 -9.59 10.65 3.92
CA PRO A 118 -8.32 11.11 3.33
C PRO A 118 -8.26 10.88 1.83
N ALA A 119 -7.76 11.88 1.09
CA ALA A 119 -7.44 11.79 -0.34
C ALA A 119 -6.08 11.12 -0.63
N ILE A 120 -5.34 10.76 0.41
CA ILE A 120 -4.11 9.97 0.36
C ILE A 120 -4.35 8.71 1.20
N ASP A 121 -4.10 7.55 0.63
CA ASP A 121 -4.37 6.26 1.27
C ASP A 121 -3.12 5.65 1.91
N VAL A 122 -1.97 5.80 1.24
CA VAL A 122 -0.70 5.22 1.68
C VAL A 122 0.40 6.28 1.63
N ALA A 123 1.13 6.43 2.73
CA ALA A 123 2.32 7.26 2.81
C ALA A 123 3.56 6.39 3.08
N CYS A 124 4.48 6.37 2.13
CA CYS A 124 5.78 5.73 2.23
C CYS A 124 6.82 6.75 2.74
N ILE A 125 7.40 6.50 3.91
CA ILE A 125 8.53 7.26 4.46
C ILE A 125 9.80 6.80 3.75
N PHE A 126 10.41 7.68 2.94
CA PHE A 126 11.54 7.32 2.07
C PHE A 126 12.87 7.92 2.57
N ALA A 127 13.91 7.15 2.87
CA ALA A 127 13.94 5.71 3.13
C ALA A 127 14.95 5.38 4.25
N GLY A 128 14.71 4.29 4.98
CA GLY A 128 15.76 3.62 5.75
C GLY A 128 16.72 2.86 4.81
N ASN A 129 17.99 2.71 5.19
CA ASN A 129 19.00 2.14 4.27
C ASN A 129 19.62 0.85 4.84
N TYR A 130 19.39 -0.29 4.20
CA TYR A 130 19.96 -1.57 4.62
C TYR A 130 21.42 -1.68 4.16
N ALA A 131 22.35 -1.78 5.11
CA ALA A 131 23.78 -1.60 4.83
C ALA A 131 24.71 -2.63 5.46
N THR A 132 24.23 -3.46 6.39
CA THR A 132 25.05 -4.48 7.06
C THR A 132 24.18 -5.53 7.76
N ASN A 133 24.74 -6.71 7.99
CA ASN A 133 24.13 -7.80 8.75
C ASN A 133 24.35 -7.67 10.27
N THR A 134 24.87 -6.54 10.76
CA THR A 134 25.10 -6.28 12.19
C THR A 134 24.08 -5.27 12.71
N VAL A 135 23.46 -5.55 13.87
CA VAL A 135 22.47 -4.66 14.49
C VAL A 135 23.11 -3.36 15.00
N PRO A 136 22.49 -2.19 14.80
CA PRO A 136 21.30 -1.96 13.97
C PRO A 136 21.63 -2.22 12.51
N MET A 137 20.78 -2.88 11.72
CA MET A 137 21.12 -3.27 10.32
C MET A 137 20.88 -2.14 9.30
N LEU A 138 20.03 -1.17 9.65
CA LEU A 138 19.83 0.04 8.85
C LEU A 138 20.86 1.13 9.18
N ARG A 139 21.05 2.07 8.26
CA ARG A 139 21.95 3.20 8.37
C ARG A 139 21.29 4.49 7.90
N ALA A 140 21.64 5.59 8.55
CA ALA A 140 21.10 6.91 8.23
C ALA A 140 21.42 7.38 6.81
N ASN A 141 22.52 6.91 6.22
CA ASN A 141 22.98 7.27 4.88
C ASN A 141 23.20 6.00 4.04
N ASN A 142 22.90 6.06 2.74
CA ASN A 142 23.11 4.95 1.80
C ASN A 142 24.49 4.96 1.11
N ASN A 143 25.06 6.14 0.82
CA ASN A 143 26.26 6.30 -0.01
C ASN A 143 27.57 6.04 0.72
N ASP A 144 27.59 6.33 2.01
CA ASP A 144 28.73 6.13 2.90
C ASP A 144 28.12 5.95 4.30
N PRO A 145 28.00 4.71 4.81
CA PRO A 145 27.32 4.44 6.07
C PRO A 145 28.29 4.28 7.28
N PRO A 146 29.15 5.26 7.65
CA PRO A 146 30.05 5.14 8.79
C PRO A 146 29.33 5.37 10.14
N THR A 147 28.00 5.32 10.13
CA THR A 147 27.14 5.67 11.27
C THR A 147 26.61 4.42 11.93
N ASP A 148 26.32 4.46 13.23
CA ASP A 148 25.55 3.40 13.90
C ASP A 148 24.08 3.82 14.10
N LYS A 149 23.67 4.98 13.58
CA LYS A 149 22.28 5.41 13.62
C LYS A 149 21.48 4.74 12.50
N PRO A 150 20.33 4.11 12.80
CA PRO A 150 19.51 3.44 11.78
C PRO A 150 18.85 4.40 10.78
N PHE A 151 18.50 5.61 11.22
CA PHE A 151 17.76 6.59 10.41
C PHE A 151 18.45 7.95 10.42
N ASN A 152 18.26 8.71 9.34
CA ASN A 152 18.59 10.13 9.35
C ASN A 152 17.62 10.90 10.29
N PRO A 153 18.00 12.10 10.76
CA PRO A 153 17.18 12.84 11.71
C PRO A 153 15.74 13.11 11.25
N ASN A 154 15.54 13.40 9.96
CA ASN A 154 14.20 13.73 9.45
C ASN A 154 13.27 12.51 9.46
N ILE A 155 13.78 11.34 9.07
CA ILE A 155 13.03 10.08 9.18
C ILE A 155 12.78 9.75 10.65
N GLN A 156 13.79 9.92 11.51
CA GLN A 156 13.64 9.69 12.95
C GLN A 156 12.57 10.61 13.55
N ASP A 157 12.46 11.86 13.10
CA ASP A 157 11.45 12.83 13.56
C ASP A 157 10.02 12.49 13.07
N VAL A 158 9.89 11.81 11.93
CA VAL A 158 8.59 11.29 11.45
C VAL A 158 8.19 10.02 12.20
N LEU A 159 9.15 9.12 12.43
CA LEU A 159 8.92 7.85 13.14
C LEU A 159 8.69 8.06 14.64
N SER A 160 9.31 9.08 15.23
CA SER A 160 9.11 9.44 16.63
C SER A 160 7.88 10.33 16.82
N GLN A 161 7.45 10.51 18.08
CA GLN A 161 6.42 11.50 18.45
C GLN A 161 4.97 11.20 17.99
N GLY A 162 4.62 9.93 17.81
CA GLY A 162 3.21 9.51 17.62
C GLY A 162 2.58 9.92 16.28
N LEU A 163 3.39 10.41 15.33
CA LEU A 163 2.89 10.88 14.03
C LEU A 163 2.36 9.73 13.18
N VAL A 164 3.01 8.56 13.20
CA VAL A 164 2.51 7.33 12.56
C VAL A 164 1.07 7.04 13.01
N GLN A 165 0.82 7.06 14.32
CA GLN A 165 -0.51 6.82 14.88
C GLN A 165 -1.50 7.94 14.54
N THR A 166 -1.02 9.18 14.45
CA THR A 166 -1.85 10.34 14.03
C THR A 166 -2.35 10.15 12.59
N LEU A 167 -1.49 9.72 11.68
CA LEU A 167 -1.84 9.41 10.30
C LEU A 167 -2.81 8.22 10.23
N GLN A 168 -2.54 7.15 10.97
CA GLN A 168 -3.40 5.96 11.04
C GLN A 168 -4.79 6.29 11.60
N ALA A 169 -4.89 7.17 12.60
CA ALA A 169 -6.16 7.63 13.15
C ALA A 169 -7.00 8.42 12.13
N LYS A 170 -6.35 9.04 11.13
CA LYS A 170 -7.03 9.63 9.97
C LYS A 170 -7.42 8.59 8.92
N GLY A 171 -6.93 7.36 9.02
CA GLY A 171 -7.16 6.28 8.06
C GLY A 171 -6.05 6.14 7.02
N ILE A 172 -4.91 6.81 7.18
CA ILE A 172 -3.77 6.67 6.26
C ILE A 172 -2.95 5.44 6.67
N THR A 173 -2.55 4.64 5.70
CA THR A 173 -1.58 3.55 5.88
C THR A 173 -0.17 4.12 5.85
N VAL A 174 0.65 3.77 6.84
CA VAL A 174 2.02 4.30 6.94
C VAL A 174 3.04 3.17 6.79
N LEU A 175 3.84 3.27 5.73
CA LEU A 175 4.91 2.34 5.40
C LEU A 175 6.26 3.02 5.58
N LEU A 176 7.27 2.24 5.95
CA LEU A 176 8.66 2.68 5.82
C LEU A 176 9.27 1.99 4.61
N THR A 177 9.76 2.78 3.66
CA THR A 177 10.57 2.25 2.58
C THR A 177 11.97 1.95 3.10
N ILE A 178 12.45 0.77 2.77
CA ILE A 178 13.80 0.32 3.05
C ILE A 178 14.50 0.10 1.71
N MET A 179 15.47 0.97 1.44
CA MET A 179 16.33 0.91 0.28
C MET A 179 17.64 0.21 0.64
N ASN A 180 18.38 -0.38 -0.31
CA ASN A 180 19.73 -0.82 0.00
C ASN A 180 20.69 0.38 0.13
N ALA A 181 21.85 0.11 0.69
CA ALA A 181 23.01 1.00 0.67
C ALA A 181 24.07 0.46 -0.29
N HIS A 182 25.04 1.31 -0.65
CA HIS A 182 26.18 1.01 -1.53
C HIS A 182 27.21 0.05 -0.89
N THR A 183 26.71 -1.07 -0.36
CA THR A 183 27.41 -2.10 0.42
C THR A 183 27.19 -3.48 -0.20
N GLN A 184 27.84 -4.52 0.33
CA GLN A 184 27.70 -5.89 -0.17
C GLN A 184 26.39 -6.57 0.26
N THR A 185 25.60 -5.95 1.14
CA THR A 185 24.31 -6.47 1.62
C THR A 185 23.15 -5.74 0.96
N GLY A 186 22.03 -6.43 0.81
CA GLY A 186 20.80 -5.86 0.27
C GLY A 186 19.71 -6.92 0.08
N TRP A 187 18.53 -6.49 -0.35
CA TRP A 187 17.33 -7.31 -0.54
C TRP A 187 17.55 -8.49 -1.48
N SER A 188 18.40 -8.32 -2.49
CA SER A 188 18.76 -9.37 -3.46
C SER A 188 20.03 -10.16 -3.11
N GLN A 189 20.63 -9.97 -1.92
CA GLN A 189 21.93 -10.55 -1.56
C GLN A 189 21.88 -11.66 -0.49
N PHE A 190 20.70 -12.04 0.02
CA PHE A 190 20.62 -13.15 0.99
C PHE A 190 20.90 -14.50 0.31
N THR A 191 21.86 -15.24 0.86
CA THR A 191 22.25 -16.58 0.38
C THR A 191 21.75 -17.73 1.24
N ASP A 192 21.26 -17.42 2.44
CA ASP A 192 20.79 -18.40 3.41
C ASP A 192 19.65 -17.84 4.27
N GLN A 193 18.79 -18.75 4.70
CA GLN A 193 17.61 -18.44 5.49
C GLN A 193 17.93 -17.83 6.86
N PRO A 194 18.93 -18.30 7.65
CA PRO A 194 19.26 -17.69 8.94
C PRO A 194 19.63 -16.20 8.86
N THR A 195 20.41 -15.80 7.85
CA THR A 195 20.77 -14.39 7.65
C THR A 195 19.54 -13.56 7.27
N ALA A 196 18.71 -14.06 6.37
CA ALA A 196 17.45 -13.40 6.01
C ALA A 196 16.50 -13.29 7.20
N GLN A 197 16.34 -14.34 7.99
CA GLN A 197 15.51 -14.34 9.21
C GLN A 197 16.03 -13.33 10.23
N SER A 198 17.35 -13.23 10.42
CA SER A 198 17.93 -12.24 11.35
C SER A 198 17.59 -10.80 10.94
N PHE A 199 17.56 -10.51 9.64
CA PHE A 199 17.12 -9.22 9.14
C PHE A 199 15.62 -8.99 9.32
N VAL A 200 14.79 -10.00 9.06
CA VAL A 200 13.34 -9.95 9.30
C VAL A 200 13.01 -9.72 10.77
N ASP A 201 13.71 -10.41 11.67
CA ASP A 201 13.57 -10.26 13.12
C ASP A 201 13.91 -8.82 13.52
N TYR A 202 15.05 -8.29 13.05
CA TYR A 202 15.44 -6.89 13.26
C TYR A 202 14.40 -5.89 12.72
N LEU A 203 13.89 -6.09 11.49
CA LEU A 203 12.83 -5.24 10.96
C LEU A 203 11.59 -5.27 11.86
N ASN A 204 11.23 -6.43 12.39
CA ASN A 204 10.08 -6.54 13.29
C ASN A 204 10.33 -5.88 14.65
N SER A 205 11.45 -6.22 15.32
CA SER A 205 11.74 -5.82 16.70
C SER A 205 12.21 -4.40 16.86
N ASP A 206 12.93 -3.84 15.87
CA ASP A 206 13.59 -2.54 15.98
C ASP A 206 12.97 -1.48 15.07
N VAL A 207 12.09 -1.86 14.14
CA VAL A 207 11.51 -0.96 13.14
C VAL A 207 9.98 -0.99 13.16
N VAL A 208 9.35 -2.08 12.71
CA VAL A 208 7.90 -2.14 12.51
C VAL A 208 7.13 -2.04 13.82
N THR A 209 7.48 -2.86 14.82
CA THR A 209 6.76 -2.90 16.10
C THR A 209 6.99 -1.62 16.93
N PRO A 210 8.22 -1.12 17.14
CA PRO A 210 8.44 0.08 17.96
C PRO A 210 7.78 1.34 17.42
N TYR A 211 7.71 1.50 16.10
CA TYR A 211 7.11 2.68 15.47
C TYR A 211 5.63 2.48 15.09
N GLY A 212 5.09 1.27 15.25
CA GLY A 212 3.70 0.95 14.94
C GLY A 212 3.37 1.08 13.46
N LEU A 213 4.33 0.80 12.57
CA LEU A 213 4.15 0.88 11.12
C LEU A 213 3.17 -0.17 10.62
N ASP A 214 2.51 0.11 9.50
CA ASP A 214 1.59 -0.83 8.86
C ASP A 214 2.30 -1.88 8.02
N GLY A 215 3.56 -1.63 7.65
CA GLY A 215 4.35 -2.55 6.87
C GLY A 215 5.68 -1.96 6.43
N ILE A 216 6.34 -2.71 5.56
CA ILE A 216 7.59 -2.34 4.91
C ILE A 216 7.35 -2.24 3.42
N ASP A 217 7.93 -1.20 2.83
CA ASP A 217 8.05 -1.05 1.40
C ASP A 217 9.50 -1.37 0.97
N ILE A 218 9.65 -2.22 -0.03
CA ILE A 218 10.95 -2.69 -0.52
C ILE A 218 11.38 -1.83 -1.70
N ASP A 219 12.56 -1.22 -1.57
CA ASP A 219 13.28 -0.61 -2.68
C ASP A 219 14.61 -1.36 -2.88
N ASP A 220 14.71 -2.14 -3.95
CA ASP A 220 15.87 -2.99 -4.24
C ASP A 220 16.88 -2.31 -5.18
N GLU A 221 17.24 -1.08 -4.85
CA GLU A 221 18.26 -0.32 -5.56
C GLU A 221 19.53 -0.15 -4.73
N TYR A 222 20.66 0.17 -5.38
CA TYR A 222 21.93 0.60 -4.79
C TYR A 222 22.79 -0.40 -3.99
N SER A 223 22.48 -1.71 -4.01
CA SER A 223 23.42 -2.71 -3.49
C SER A 223 24.64 -2.91 -4.42
N ASN A 224 25.81 -3.22 -3.86
CA ASN A 224 27.04 -3.57 -4.59
C ASN A 224 27.34 -5.08 -4.56
N GLY A 225 26.52 -5.86 -3.85
CA GLY A 225 26.72 -7.30 -3.71
C GLY A 225 26.14 -8.11 -4.87
N PRO A 226 26.62 -9.34 -5.09
CA PRO A 226 26.11 -10.21 -6.15
C PRO A 226 24.64 -10.56 -5.88
N ALA A 227 23.75 -10.13 -6.77
CA ALA A 227 22.33 -10.44 -6.68
C ALA A 227 22.05 -11.92 -6.95
N ASN A 228 21.03 -12.46 -6.28
CA ASN A 228 20.44 -13.77 -6.59
C ASN A 228 18.92 -13.69 -6.58
N ASN A 229 18.28 -14.33 -7.56
CA ASN A 229 16.84 -14.16 -7.78
C ASN A 229 15.95 -14.88 -6.75
N THR A 230 16.51 -15.69 -5.86
CA THR A 230 15.76 -16.37 -4.79
C THR A 230 15.76 -15.62 -3.46
N SER A 231 16.62 -14.59 -3.32
CA SER A 231 16.73 -13.77 -2.11
C SER A 231 15.43 -13.06 -1.74
N LEU A 232 14.86 -12.31 -2.68
CA LEU A 232 13.61 -11.57 -2.48
C LEU A 232 12.41 -12.49 -2.17
N PRO A 233 12.16 -13.59 -2.92
CA PRO A 233 11.14 -14.56 -2.55
C PRO A 233 11.36 -15.17 -1.16
N MET A 234 12.61 -15.48 -0.79
CA MET A 234 12.95 -16.02 0.54
C MET A 234 12.63 -15.03 1.65
N VAL A 235 13.23 -13.83 1.62
CA VAL A 235 13.08 -12.85 2.70
C VAL A 235 11.63 -12.40 2.86
N THR A 236 10.89 -12.20 1.77
CA THR A 236 9.46 -11.84 1.83
C THR A 236 8.58 -12.97 2.36
N THR A 237 8.94 -14.23 2.12
CA THR A 237 8.26 -15.39 2.73
C THR A 237 8.44 -15.37 4.25
N LEU A 238 9.66 -15.13 4.72
CA LEU A 238 9.97 -15.04 6.16
C LEU A 238 9.29 -13.81 6.80
N MET A 239 9.18 -12.69 6.09
CA MET A 239 8.42 -11.52 6.54
C MET A 239 6.94 -11.86 6.75
N LYS A 240 6.28 -12.56 5.82
CA LYS A 240 4.88 -13.00 6.01
C LYS A 240 4.71 -13.94 7.18
N GLN A 241 5.68 -14.81 7.44
CA GLN A 241 5.65 -15.72 8.59
C GLN A 241 5.82 -14.97 9.92
N SER A 242 6.74 -13.99 9.96
CA SER A 242 7.11 -13.28 11.19
C SER A 242 6.18 -12.10 11.51
N MET A 243 5.57 -11.51 10.48
CA MET A 243 4.70 -10.33 10.56
C MET A 243 3.43 -10.50 9.69
N PRO A 244 2.59 -11.53 9.95
CA PRO A 244 1.50 -11.94 9.05
C PRO A 244 0.40 -10.89 8.83
N THR A 245 0.30 -9.89 9.70
CA THR A 245 -0.69 -8.81 9.60
C THR A 245 -0.11 -7.53 8.99
N LYS A 246 1.17 -7.51 8.61
CA LYS A 246 1.86 -6.33 8.09
C LYS A 246 1.94 -6.38 6.57
N LEU A 247 1.85 -5.21 5.96
CA LEU A 247 1.98 -5.07 4.52
C LEU A 247 3.42 -5.28 4.08
N ILE A 248 3.58 -5.93 2.95
CA ILE A 248 4.85 -6.01 2.24
C ILE A 248 4.61 -5.43 0.86
N THR A 249 5.15 -4.26 0.59
CA THR A 249 4.99 -3.58 -0.69
C THR A 249 6.33 -3.42 -1.37
N LYS A 250 6.33 -3.04 -2.63
CA LYS A 250 7.57 -2.89 -3.39
C LYS A 250 7.47 -1.74 -4.39
N ALA A 251 8.53 -0.94 -4.43
CA ALA A 251 8.91 -0.11 -5.56
C ALA A 251 9.28 -1.03 -6.75
N LEU A 252 8.38 -1.11 -7.74
CA LEU A 252 8.48 -1.98 -8.92
C LEU A 252 9.26 -1.28 -10.03
N TRP A 253 10.38 -1.86 -10.45
CA TRP A 253 11.26 -1.28 -11.47
C TRP A 253 11.96 -2.34 -12.32
N SER A 254 13.03 -2.97 -11.82
CA SER A 254 13.90 -3.89 -12.58
C SER A 254 13.81 -5.30 -12.02
N ASP A 255 12.61 -5.88 -12.05
CA ASP A 255 12.31 -7.07 -11.25
C ASP A 255 12.10 -8.35 -12.09
N TYR A 256 12.38 -8.29 -13.40
CA TYR A 256 12.03 -9.36 -14.35
C TYR A 256 12.49 -10.75 -13.90
N SER A 257 13.77 -10.87 -13.52
CA SER A 257 14.36 -12.15 -13.13
C SER A 257 13.83 -12.67 -11.78
N VAL A 258 13.48 -11.77 -10.88
CA VAL A 258 12.99 -12.10 -9.54
C VAL A 258 11.53 -12.56 -9.58
N PHE A 259 10.68 -11.91 -10.38
CA PHE A 259 9.27 -12.32 -10.56
C PHE A 259 9.13 -13.68 -11.28
N GLN A 260 10.14 -14.10 -12.05
CA GLN A 260 10.19 -15.42 -12.69
C GLN A 260 10.87 -16.49 -11.84
N SER A 261 11.32 -16.15 -10.63
CA SER A 261 12.01 -17.06 -9.72
C SER A 261 11.12 -17.41 -8.51
N ASN A 262 11.50 -18.47 -7.80
CA ASN A 262 10.85 -18.84 -6.54
C ASN A 262 11.87 -19.41 -5.56
N TRP A 263 11.58 -19.28 -4.27
CA TRP A 263 12.31 -19.94 -3.19
C TRP A 263 11.40 -20.98 -2.57
N GLN A 264 11.74 -22.26 -2.72
CA GLN A 264 10.97 -23.39 -2.18
C GLN A 264 9.47 -23.36 -2.55
N GLY A 265 9.13 -22.94 -3.77
CA GLY A 265 7.75 -22.82 -4.23
C GLY A 265 7.04 -21.51 -3.87
N HIS A 266 7.69 -20.62 -3.10
CA HIS A 266 7.18 -19.27 -2.81
C HIS A 266 7.75 -18.26 -3.81
N SER A 267 6.89 -17.49 -4.46
CA SER A 267 7.27 -16.41 -5.38
C SER A 267 7.22 -15.06 -4.68
N LEU A 268 7.92 -14.06 -5.22
CA LEU A 268 7.80 -12.67 -4.73
C LEU A 268 6.36 -12.16 -4.88
N ALA A 269 5.73 -12.41 -6.03
CA ALA A 269 4.37 -11.96 -6.32
C ALA A 269 3.33 -12.44 -5.30
N SER A 270 3.40 -13.69 -4.83
CA SER A 270 2.46 -14.21 -3.82
C SER A 270 2.72 -13.69 -2.41
N ASN A 271 3.88 -13.05 -2.20
CA ASN A 271 4.24 -12.45 -0.93
C ASN A 271 3.92 -10.94 -0.85
N LEU A 272 3.86 -10.24 -1.98
CA LEU A 272 3.57 -8.82 -2.01
C LEU A 272 2.08 -8.54 -1.77
N SER A 273 1.79 -7.55 -0.93
CA SER A 273 0.47 -6.96 -0.75
C SER A 273 0.14 -6.05 -1.95
N TYR A 274 1.07 -5.15 -2.30
CA TYR A 274 0.94 -4.18 -3.39
C TYR A 274 2.29 -3.91 -4.07
N GLY A 275 2.24 -3.36 -5.28
CA GLY A 275 3.41 -2.90 -6.01
C GLY A 275 3.17 -1.52 -6.62
N TRP A 276 4.16 -0.66 -6.48
CA TRP A 276 4.14 0.73 -6.92
C TRP A 276 5.13 0.89 -8.06
N GLU A 277 4.66 1.11 -9.28
CA GLU A 277 5.54 1.17 -10.43
C GLU A 277 6.36 2.46 -10.46
N MET A 278 7.65 2.37 -10.83
CA MET A 278 8.61 3.46 -10.62
C MET A 278 9.18 4.04 -11.91
N SER A 279 8.80 3.59 -13.12
CA SER A 279 9.51 3.99 -14.35
C SER A 279 9.30 5.44 -14.77
N TYR A 280 8.14 6.03 -14.46
CA TYR A 280 7.73 7.42 -14.72
C TYR A 280 7.86 7.94 -16.16
N TYR A 281 8.48 7.18 -17.07
CA TYR A 281 8.56 7.50 -18.48
C TYR A 281 7.24 7.12 -19.17
N GLY A 282 6.98 7.73 -20.33
CA GLY A 282 5.73 7.54 -21.08
C GLY A 282 5.40 6.06 -21.36
N GLY A 283 4.12 5.80 -21.62
CA GLY A 283 3.55 4.45 -21.72
C GLY A 283 2.24 4.38 -20.94
N ASP A 284 1.33 3.50 -21.35
CA ASP A 284 0.07 3.29 -20.64
C ASP A 284 0.25 2.35 -19.43
N ALA A 285 -0.81 2.16 -18.65
CA ALA A 285 -0.76 1.29 -17.48
C ALA A 285 -0.45 -0.18 -17.85
N ASN A 286 -0.97 -0.69 -18.96
CA ASN A 286 -0.69 -2.08 -19.37
C ASN A 286 0.76 -2.27 -19.80
N SER A 287 1.38 -1.31 -20.50
CA SER A 287 2.77 -1.45 -20.92
C SER A 287 3.75 -1.42 -19.75
N ARG A 288 3.40 -0.76 -18.65
CA ARG A 288 4.24 -0.61 -17.44
C ARG A 288 3.94 -1.64 -16.36
N LEU A 289 2.68 -2.06 -16.22
CA LEU A 289 2.24 -2.98 -15.16
C LEU A 289 1.95 -4.41 -15.65
N GLY A 290 1.72 -4.61 -16.95
CA GLY A 290 1.27 -5.87 -17.52
C GLY A 290 2.19 -7.05 -17.19
N PHE A 291 3.51 -6.82 -17.19
CA PHE A 291 4.49 -7.82 -16.79
C PHE A 291 4.20 -8.39 -15.39
N TYR A 292 3.94 -7.53 -14.40
CA TYR A 292 3.68 -7.96 -13.03
C TYR A 292 2.34 -8.69 -12.91
N ALA A 293 1.34 -8.24 -13.66
CA ALA A 293 0.03 -8.89 -13.72
C ALA A 293 0.11 -10.30 -14.32
N GLU A 294 0.95 -10.48 -15.35
CA GLU A 294 1.20 -11.78 -16.00
C GLU A 294 2.08 -12.71 -15.15
N ASN A 295 2.80 -12.17 -14.16
CA ASN A 295 3.73 -12.91 -13.31
C ASN A 295 3.26 -13.01 -11.84
N GLY A 296 1.95 -13.05 -11.63
CA GLY A 296 1.33 -13.55 -10.39
C GLY A 296 0.74 -12.51 -9.46
N MET A 297 0.87 -11.21 -9.75
CA MET A 297 0.11 -10.17 -9.03
C MET A 297 -1.23 -9.94 -9.73
N SER A 298 -2.29 -9.65 -8.99
CA SER A 298 -3.54 -9.18 -9.58
C SER A 298 -3.45 -7.69 -9.91
N LYS A 299 -4.20 -7.24 -10.94
CA LYS A 299 -4.20 -5.83 -11.35
C LYS A 299 -4.53 -4.87 -10.20
N ASN A 300 -5.46 -5.25 -9.32
CA ASN A 300 -5.85 -4.46 -8.15
C ASN A 300 -4.75 -4.31 -7.07
N GLN A 301 -3.62 -5.01 -7.18
CA GLN A 301 -2.43 -4.83 -6.34
C GLN A 301 -1.43 -3.83 -6.92
N LEU A 302 -1.61 -3.43 -8.18
CA LEU A 302 -0.61 -2.73 -8.96
C LEU A 302 -1.05 -1.29 -9.19
N CYS A 303 -0.22 -0.32 -8.79
CA CYS A 303 -0.47 1.10 -9.02
C CYS A 303 0.54 1.69 -9.99
N LEU A 304 0.06 2.58 -10.87
CA LEU A 304 0.89 3.26 -11.85
C LEU A 304 1.65 4.42 -11.20
N GLY A 305 2.96 4.54 -11.46
CA GLY A 305 3.78 5.61 -10.91
C GLY A 305 3.75 6.90 -11.71
N PHE A 306 3.79 8.01 -10.97
CA PHE A 306 4.04 9.36 -11.43
C PHE A 306 5.14 9.99 -10.56
N SER A 307 5.88 10.96 -11.09
CA SER A 307 6.94 11.64 -10.34
C SER A 307 6.80 13.15 -10.43
N ALA A 308 6.94 13.81 -9.28
CA ALA A 308 6.96 15.26 -9.15
C ALA A 308 8.37 15.86 -9.31
N GLU A 309 9.37 15.08 -9.73
CA GLU A 309 10.69 15.62 -10.08
C GLU A 309 10.67 16.35 -11.43
N ASP A 310 11.36 17.50 -11.52
CA ASP A 310 11.38 18.35 -12.71
C ASP A 310 11.82 17.64 -14.00
N ARG A 311 12.67 16.62 -13.88
CA ARG A 311 13.11 15.79 -15.02
C ARG A 311 11.95 15.07 -15.73
N PHE A 312 10.83 14.88 -15.05
CA PHE A 312 9.61 14.27 -15.58
C PHE A 312 8.50 15.28 -15.92
N SER A 313 8.81 16.59 -15.89
CA SER A 313 7.82 17.65 -16.16
C SER A 313 7.10 17.53 -17.51
N SER A 314 7.74 16.91 -18.50
CA SER A 314 7.13 16.61 -19.80
C SER A 314 5.96 15.61 -19.72
N GLN A 315 5.87 14.82 -18.64
CA GLN A 315 4.83 13.81 -18.40
C GLN A 315 3.69 14.33 -17.52
N TRP A 316 3.84 15.51 -16.89
CA TRP A 316 2.87 15.98 -15.89
C TRP A 316 1.45 16.21 -16.43
N SER A 317 1.31 16.55 -17.72
CA SER A 317 0.01 16.74 -18.35
C SER A 317 -0.77 15.43 -18.57
N THR A 318 -0.12 14.27 -18.50
CA THR A 318 -0.76 12.97 -18.70
C THR A 318 -1.23 12.31 -17.40
N VAL A 319 -0.87 12.86 -16.23
CA VAL A 319 -1.15 12.25 -14.91
C VAL A 319 -2.64 11.92 -14.74
N GLY A 320 -3.53 12.92 -14.88
CA GLY A 320 -4.97 12.70 -14.74
C GLY A 320 -5.56 11.71 -15.77
N PRO A 321 -5.31 11.90 -17.09
CA PRO A 321 -5.74 10.94 -18.10
C PRO A 321 -5.26 9.50 -17.86
N GLN A 322 -4.00 9.30 -17.47
CA GLN A 322 -3.44 7.98 -17.20
C GLN A 322 -3.99 7.38 -15.91
N ALA A 323 -4.21 8.18 -14.86
CA ALA A 323 -4.84 7.71 -13.63
C ALA A 323 -6.26 7.19 -13.89
N LYS A 324 -7.05 7.93 -14.69
CA LYS A 324 -8.38 7.50 -15.14
C LYS A 324 -8.32 6.18 -15.92
N GLU A 325 -7.40 6.09 -16.88
CA GLU A 325 -7.21 4.89 -17.68
C GLU A 325 -6.82 3.70 -16.79
N THR A 326 -5.91 3.90 -15.83
CA THR A 326 -5.43 2.89 -14.89
C THR A 326 -6.59 2.24 -14.13
N ILE A 327 -7.50 3.04 -13.56
CA ILE A 327 -8.70 2.53 -12.89
C ILE A 327 -9.64 1.81 -13.86
N SER A 328 -9.88 2.38 -15.05
CA SER A 328 -10.74 1.75 -16.07
C SER A 328 -10.24 0.38 -16.55
N GLN A 329 -8.92 0.14 -16.46
CA GLN A 329 -8.28 -1.12 -16.82
C GLN A 329 -8.22 -2.14 -15.66
N GLY A 330 -8.78 -1.78 -14.50
CA GLY A 330 -8.86 -2.62 -13.30
C GLY A 330 -7.59 -2.64 -12.44
N TYR A 331 -6.66 -1.70 -12.65
CA TYR A 331 -5.48 -1.56 -11.81
C TYR A 331 -5.80 -0.88 -10.48
N GLY A 332 -4.93 -1.08 -9.49
CA GLY A 332 -5.16 -0.71 -8.09
C GLY A 332 -5.15 0.78 -7.79
N GLY A 333 -4.55 1.61 -8.65
CA GLY A 333 -4.52 3.07 -8.44
C GLY A 333 -3.25 3.75 -8.95
N GLY A 334 -2.89 4.85 -8.30
CA GLY A 334 -1.78 5.72 -8.67
C GLY A 334 -0.81 5.96 -7.51
N MET A 335 0.47 6.08 -7.83
CA MET A 335 1.53 6.44 -6.88
C MET A 335 2.24 7.72 -7.31
N MET A 336 2.54 8.61 -6.37
CA MET A 336 3.32 9.82 -6.59
C MET A 336 4.66 9.77 -5.86
N PHE A 337 5.74 9.83 -6.63
CA PHE A 337 7.10 9.96 -6.11
C PHE A 337 7.52 11.43 -5.95
N ALA A 338 8.42 11.66 -4.99
CA ALA A 338 8.95 12.98 -4.64
C ALA A 338 7.85 13.97 -4.22
N TYR A 339 6.91 13.54 -3.39
CA TYR A 339 5.79 14.39 -2.94
C TYR A 339 6.27 15.65 -2.20
N GLU A 340 7.49 15.65 -1.64
CA GLU A 340 8.14 16.83 -1.07
C GLU A 340 8.31 18.00 -2.05
N ASN A 341 8.27 17.77 -3.37
CA ASN A 341 8.43 18.79 -4.41
C ASN A 341 7.15 19.61 -4.63
N GLN A 342 6.76 20.37 -3.61
CA GLN A 342 5.62 21.28 -3.68
C GLN A 342 6.00 22.63 -4.33
N PRO A 343 5.10 23.27 -5.11
CA PRO A 343 3.67 22.93 -5.29
C PRO A 343 3.37 21.94 -6.42
N ALA A 344 4.39 21.45 -7.15
CA ALA A 344 4.18 20.56 -8.30
C ALA A 344 3.48 19.27 -7.89
N SER A 345 3.96 18.59 -6.85
CA SER A 345 3.37 17.35 -6.33
C SER A 345 1.91 17.50 -5.93
N LEU A 346 1.51 18.64 -5.33
CA LEU A 346 0.11 18.91 -4.98
C LEU A 346 -0.79 19.01 -6.21
N THR A 347 -0.32 19.69 -7.25
CA THR A 347 -1.05 19.83 -8.52
C THR A 347 -1.21 18.47 -9.20
N LEU A 348 -0.15 17.66 -9.17
CA LEU A 348 -0.16 16.33 -9.78
C LEU A 348 -1.02 15.34 -8.99
N MET A 349 -0.99 15.39 -7.66
CA MET A 349 -1.85 14.57 -6.81
C MET A 349 -3.32 14.91 -7.02
N GLN A 350 -3.66 16.20 -7.13
CA GLN A 350 -5.01 16.61 -7.50
C GLN A 350 -5.41 16.00 -8.85
N ALA A 351 -4.57 16.15 -9.89
CA ALA A 351 -4.87 15.59 -11.21
C ALA A 351 -5.03 14.06 -11.18
N MET A 352 -4.19 13.36 -10.41
CA MET A 352 -4.24 11.91 -10.22
C MET A 352 -5.54 11.47 -9.56
N VAL A 353 -5.87 12.05 -8.39
CA VAL A 353 -7.08 11.72 -7.64
C VAL A 353 -8.35 12.11 -8.41
N ASP A 354 -8.39 13.29 -9.05
CA ASP A 354 -9.51 13.67 -9.91
C ASP A 354 -9.65 12.75 -11.13
N GLY A 355 -8.55 12.19 -11.62
CA GLY A 355 -8.55 11.20 -12.70
C GLY A 355 -9.16 9.86 -12.27
N MET A 356 -8.82 9.39 -11.06
CA MET A 356 -9.32 8.12 -10.51
C MET A 356 -10.79 8.22 -10.05
N ASP A 357 -11.11 9.26 -9.29
CA ASP A 357 -12.36 9.35 -8.53
C ASP A 357 -13.38 10.31 -9.16
N GLY A 358 -12.95 11.08 -10.15
CA GLY A 358 -13.74 12.08 -10.86
C GLY A 358 -13.41 13.51 -10.42
N PRO A 359 -13.76 14.53 -11.23
CA PRO A 359 -13.37 15.91 -10.98
C PRO A 359 -13.87 16.46 -9.63
N GLY A 360 -12.99 17.14 -8.89
CA GLY A 360 -13.31 17.77 -7.60
C GLY A 360 -13.18 16.81 -6.41
N SER A 361 -12.50 15.68 -6.59
CA SER A 361 -12.28 14.70 -5.53
C SER A 361 -11.16 15.12 -4.58
N TRP A 362 -10.19 15.92 -5.05
CA TRP A 362 -9.12 16.44 -4.19
C TRP A 362 -9.50 17.78 -3.53
N ASN A 363 -9.68 17.79 -2.21
CA ASN A 363 -10.06 18.99 -1.45
C ASN A 363 -9.11 19.24 -0.28
N LYS A 364 -8.81 20.51 0.03
CA LYS A 364 -8.11 20.88 1.27
C LYS A 364 -9.14 21.19 2.36
N ASP A 365 -9.07 20.49 3.49
CA ASP A 365 -9.91 20.75 4.67
C ASP A 365 -9.68 22.19 5.14
N PRO A 366 -10.72 23.06 5.14
CA PRO A 366 -10.59 24.46 5.54
C PRO A 366 -10.23 24.63 7.02
N ASN A 367 -10.38 23.59 7.84
CA ASN A 367 -10.05 23.63 9.26
C ASN A 367 -8.63 23.11 9.55
N CYS A 368 -7.88 22.69 8.53
CA CYS A 368 -6.52 22.23 8.69
C CYS A 368 -5.56 23.44 8.71
N SER A 369 -4.83 23.60 9.82
CA SER A 369 -3.92 24.72 10.09
C SER A 369 -2.49 24.25 10.33
#